data_AF-A0A9E1JPC7-F1
#
_entry.id   AF-A0A9E1JPC7-F1
#
_cell.length_a   1.000
_cell.length_b   1.000
_cell.length_c   1.000
_cell.angle_alpha   90.00
_cell.angle_beta   90.00
_cell.angle_gamma   90.00
#
_symmetry.space_group_name_H-M   'P 1'
#
loop_
_entity.id
_entity.type
_entity.pdbx_description
1 polymer ?
#
loop_
_entity_poly.entity_id
_entity_poly.type
_entity_poly.pdbx_seq_one_letter_code
_entity_poly.pdbx_strand_id
1 'polypeptide(L)' 'MTKKPTYENLEHRTRESEPDESERKMIDNALQDSEEKYRLLFDGSNDGIVLHDIDGRILDVNKKIQH' A
#
# COMPACT_ATOMS: atom_id res chain seq x y z
N MET A 1 3.60 -42.36 0.97
CA MET A 1 3.73 -41.39 2.08
C MET A 1 4.73 -40.33 1.66
N THR A 2 4.24 -39.13 1.36
CA THR A 2 5.01 -38.02 0.77
C THR A 2 5.99 -37.49 1.81
N LYS A 3 7.30 -37.60 1.53
CA LYS A 3 8.36 -37.05 2.39
C LYS A 3 8.19 -35.52 2.42
N LYS A 4 7.89 -34.96 3.60
CA LYS A 4 7.85 -33.52 3.81
C LYS A 4 9.25 -32.94 3.56
N PRO A 5 9.39 -31.86 2.77
CA PRO A 5 10.68 -31.24 2.51
C PRO A 5 11.32 -30.77 3.84
N THR A 6 12.63 -30.98 3.96
CA THR A 6 13.45 -30.61 5.13
C THR A 6 13.47 -29.08 5.32
N TYR A 7 13.60 -28.64 6.58
CA TYR A 7 13.62 -27.23 6.99
C TYR A 7 14.66 -26.37 6.23
N GLU A 8 15.76 -26.98 5.82
CA GLU A 8 16.81 -26.40 4.98
C GLU A 8 16.29 -25.89 3.61
N ASN A 9 15.28 -26.55 3.02
CA ASN A 9 14.64 -26.10 1.79
C ASN A 9 13.66 -24.93 1.99
N LEU A 10 13.13 -24.74 3.21
CA LEU A 10 12.27 -23.60 3.54
C LEU A 10 13.10 -22.33 3.65
N GLU A 11 14.29 -22.40 4.23
CA GLU A 11 15.17 -21.24 4.39
C GLU A 11 15.77 -20.74 3.06
N HIS A 12 16.02 -21.63 2.11
CA HIS A 12 16.47 -21.23 0.77
C HIS A 12 15.40 -20.44 0.00
N ARG A 13 14.11 -20.72 0.20
CA ARG A 13 13.01 -19.98 -0.45
C ARG A 13 12.82 -18.57 0.09
N THR A 14 13.19 -18.34 1.35
CA THR A 14 13.08 -17.02 1.99
C THR A 14 14.27 -16.12 1.68
N ARG A 15 15.39 -16.70 1.20
CA ARG A 15 16.66 -15.98 0.97
C ARG A 15 16.88 -15.53 -0.48
N GLU A 16 16.06 -15.99 -1.43
CA GLU A 16 16.24 -15.73 -2.87
C GLU A 16 15.41 -14.55 -3.42
N SER A 17 14.78 -13.73 -2.59
CA SER A 17 14.04 -12.56 -3.10
C SER A 17 14.03 -11.44 -2.09
N GLU A 18 15.22 -10.98 -1.68
CA GLU A 18 15.34 -9.61 -1.21
C GLU A 18 15.25 -8.72 -2.46
N PRO A 19 14.22 -7.86 -2.60
CA PRO A 19 14.11 -6.99 -3.76
C PRO A 19 15.37 -6.13 -3.82
N ASP A 20 16.01 -6.13 -5.00
CA ASP A 20 17.19 -5.33 -5.27
C ASP A 20 16.90 -3.85 -4.94
N GLU A 21 17.93 -3.06 -4.62
CA GLU A 21 17.74 -1.64 -4.30
C GLU A 21 16.99 -0.87 -5.40
N SER A 22 17.14 -1.27 -6.67
CA SER A 22 16.39 -0.70 -7.79
C SER A 22 14.91 -1.06 -7.74
N GLU A 23 14.56 -2.30 -7.41
CA GLU A 23 13.16 -2.75 -7.31
C GLU A 23 12.46 -2.06 -6.15
N ARG A 24 13.14 -1.94 -4.99
CA ARG A 24 12.61 -1.20 -3.83
C ARG A 24 12.30 0.26 -4.20
N LYS A 25 13.24 0.96 -4.84
CA LYS A 25 13.04 2.36 -5.28
C LYS A 25 11.90 2.50 -6.29
N MET A 26 11.73 1.55 -7.20
CA MET A 26 10.62 1.58 -8.16
C MET A 26 9.26 1.42 -7.47
N ILE A 27 9.17 0.52 -6.48
CA ILE A 27 7.95 0.33 -5.69
C ILE A 27 7.65 1.59 -4.87
N ASP A 28 8.64 2.16 -4.20
CA ASP A 28 8.47 3.37 -3.38
C ASP A 28 8.04 4.57 -4.25
N ASN A 29 8.68 4.78 -5.41
CA ASN A 29 8.30 5.84 -6.33
C ASN A 29 6.88 5.65 -6.89
N ALA A 30 6.52 4.43 -7.27
CA ALA A 30 5.17 4.13 -7.76
C ALA A 30 4.12 4.36 -6.67
N LEU A 31 4.44 4.03 -5.41
CA LEU A 31 3.59 4.30 -4.27
C LEU A 31 3.43 5.81 -4.08
N GLN A 32 4.53 6.56 -4.03
CA GLN A 32 4.50 8.01 -3.87
C GLN A 32 3.70 8.71 -4.99
N ASP A 33 3.92 8.33 -6.24
CA ASP A 33 3.18 8.87 -7.39
C ASP A 33 1.68 8.60 -7.28
N SER A 34 1.30 7.41 -6.78
CA SER A 34 -0.10 7.05 -6.58
C SER A 34 -0.73 7.83 -5.43
N GLU A 35 -0.01 8.05 -4.33
CA GLU A 35 -0.44 8.83 -3.18
C GLU A 35 -0.62 10.31 -3.54
N GLU A 36 0.31 10.88 -4.30
CA GLU A 36 0.22 12.26 -4.77
C GLU A 36 -0.98 12.46 -5.69
N LYS A 37 -1.21 11.55 -6.64
CA LYS A 37 -2.40 11.57 -7.50
C LYS A 37 -3.69 11.44 -6.70
N TYR A 38 -3.73 10.50 -5.75
CA TYR A 38 -4.86 10.34 -4.85
C TYR A 38 -5.15 11.66 -4.11
N ARG A 39 -4.13 12.25 -3.49
CA ARG A 39 -4.28 13.48 -2.72
C ARG A 39 -4.72 14.67 -3.58
N LEU A 40 -4.20 14.79 -4.80
CA LEU A 40 -4.62 15.82 -5.75
C LEU A 40 -6.10 15.69 -6.13
N LEU A 41 -6.57 14.47 -6.40
CA LEU A 41 -7.95 14.23 -6.76
C LEU A 41 -8.89 14.38 -5.57
N PHE A 42 -8.48 13.86 -4.41
CA PHE A 42 -9.26 13.90 -3.18
C PHE A 42 -9.43 15.34 -2.66
N ASP A 43 -8.33 16.09 -2.54
CA ASP A 43 -8.34 17.48 -2.07
C ASP A 43 -8.80 18.48 -3.14
N GLY A 44 -8.56 18.19 -4.42
CA GLY A 44 -8.95 19.02 -5.55
C GLY A 44 -10.42 18.87 -5.94
N SER A 45 -11.13 17.88 -5.38
CA SER A 45 -12.56 17.70 -5.60
C SER A 45 -13.35 18.91 -5.09
N ASN A 46 -14.27 19.40 -5.92
CA ASN A 46 -15.19 20.46 -5.52
C ASN A 46 -16.26 19.96 -4.54
N ASP A 47 -16.59 18.67 -4.61
CA ASP A 47 -17.49 18.00 -3.69
C ASP A 47 -16.72 17.54 -2.44
N GLY A 48 -17.42 17.51 -1.31
CA GLY A 48 -16.90 16.99 -0.06
C GLY A 48 -16.82 15.47 -0.07
N ILE A 49 -15.65 14.91 0.23
CA ILE A 49 -15.41 13.47 0.25
C ILE A 49 -15.10 13.05 1.69
N VAL A 50 -15.81 12.04 2.18
CA VAL A 50 -15.63 11.44 3.50
C VAL A 50 -15.36 9.95 3.34
N LEU A 51 -14.20 9.51 3.81
CA LEU A 51 -13.85 8.11 3.89
C LEU A 51 -14.20 7.60 5.29
N HIS A 52 -14.93 6.49 5.38
CA HIS A 52 -15.32 5.87 6.63
C HIS A 52 -15.18 4.35 6.55
N ASP A 53 -15.03 3.70 7.70
CA ASP A 53 -15.05 2.24 7.80
C ASP A 53 -16.49 1.69 7.72
N ILE A 54 -16.62 0.36 7.74
CA ILE A 54 -17.93 -0.31 7.70
C ILE A 54 -18.80 -0.03 8.93
N ASP A 55 -18.20 0.42 10.03
CA ASP A 55 -18.86 0.75 11.29
C ASP A 55 -19.23 2.25 11.35
N GLY A 56 -18.96 3.02 10.29
CA GLY A 56 -19.29 4.44 10.19
C GLY A 56 -18.26 5.39 10.80
N ARG A 57 -17.09 4.90 11.23
CA ARG A 57 -16.02 5.78 11.76
C ARG A 57 -15.33 6.49 10.62
N ILE A 58 -15.25 7.81 10.71
CA ILE A 58 -14.55 8.63 9.72
C ILE A 58 -13.05 8.33 9.81
N LEU A 59 -12.51 7.85 8.69
CA LEU A 59 -11.09 7.58 8.51
C LEU A 59 -10.37 8.81 7.97
N ASP A 60 -11.00 9.52 7.03
CA ASP A 60 -10.43 10.72 6.42
C ASP A 60 -11.51 11.60 5.78
N VAL A 61 -11.20 12.88 5.62
CA VAL A 61 -12.05 13.86 4.92
C VAL A 61 -11.19 14.76 4.04
N ASN A 62 -11.69 15.11 2.86
CA ASN A 62 -10.94 16.00 1.99
C ASN A 62 -10.92 17.44 2.52
N LYS A 63 -9.97 18.24 2.03
CA LYS A 63 -9.83 19.67 2.40
C LYS A 63 -11.11 20.50 2.29
N LYS A 64 -12.07 20.09 1.45
CA LYS A 64 -13.35 20.79 1.32
C LYS A 64 -14.22 20.67 2.57
N ILE A 65 -14.16 19.52 3.25
CA ILE A 65 -14.91 19.21 4.47
C ILE A 65 -14.10 19.54 5.73
N GLN A 66 -12.77 19.45 5.66
CA GLN A 66 -11.85 19.76 6.75
C GLN A 66 -11.84 21.28 7.03
N HIS A 67 -12.84 21.79 7.75
CA HIS A 67 -12.97 23.18 8.18
C HIS A 67 -13.12 23.29 9.69
#